data_AF-A0A6M1YIB8-F1
#
_entry.id   AF-A0A6M1YIB8-F1
#
_cell.length_a   1.000
_cell.length_b   1.000
_cell.length_c   1.000
_cell.angle_alpha   90.00
_cell.angle_beta   90.00
_cell.angle_gamma   90.00
#
_symmetry.space_group_name_H-M   'P 1'
#
loop_
_entity.id
_entity.type
_entity.pdbx_description
1 polymer ?
#
loop_
_entity_poly.entity_id
_entity_poly.type
_entity_poly.pdbx_seq_one_letter_code
_entity_poly.pdbx_strand_id
1 'polypeptide(L)'
;MAIYIGLDFSWIDRWLPCKQNRFDKLSNEIIAQIFARALEKDYHGNLREYNETLNTLSIIDRRFHEMCNENWPGVRSKSTQPLLNLQQLYNLKEIYSYIDQIRVTSLKGEAQIELVKALALRNAMGEARDIIDEIRMTYLKGEAQIELVKALVLRNAMKEAKKIIDDEISDPSLKATAQVELVKALALRNEMGEARDIIDEISDPFWKGEAQIELVKTLALRNAMEEAKKIIDDEISDPFWKATAQVELVKALVLRNEMKEAKKIIDDEISSPVQKATAQVELVKALVLRNEMKEAKKIIDEISEPFLKATAQVELVKALALRNAMEEARKNIDEISEPFLKATAQVELVKALALRNEMKEAKKIIDDEISSPVPKARAQFELVKALVLKAGF
;
A
#
# COMPACT_ATOMS: atom_id res chain seq x y z
N MET A 1 34.83 -3.09 -6.85
CA MET A 1 35.26 -1.68 -7.01
C MET A 1 34.05 -0.92 -7.55
N ALA A 2 33.27 -0.34 -6.65
CA ALA A 2 32.08 0.46 -6.94
C ALA A 2 32.30 1.82 -6.27
N ILE A 3 32.11 2.89 -7.02
CA ILE A 3 32.39 4.26 -6.60
C ILE A 3 31.21 4.77 -5.76
N TYR A 4 31.54 5.18 -4.53
CA TYR A 4 30.72 5.97 -3.61
C TYR A 4 30.54 7.40 -4.14
N ILE A 5 29.33 7.95 -4.05
CA ILE A 5 29.13 9.39 -3.81
C ILE A 5 28.05 9.50 -2.74
N GLY A 6 28.49 9.83 -1.52
CA GLY A 6 27.60 10.32 -0.45
C GLY A 6 27.43 11.83 -0.59
N LEU A 7 26.24 12.33 -0.24
CA LEU A 7 26.01 13.74 -0.02
C LEU A 7 25.36 13.94 1.35
N ASP A 8 26.06 14.72 2.17
CA ASP A 8 25.72 15.19 3.51
C ASP A 8 24.97 16.53 3.40
N PHE A 9 23.82 16.66 4.09
CA PHE A 9 22.94 17.84 4.08
C PHE A 9 22.90 18.57 5.43
N SER A 10 23.98 18.48 6.22
CA SER A 10 24.10 19.12 7.54
C SER A 10 24.20 20.67 7.55
N TRP A 11 23.89 21.36 6.46
CA TRP A 11 23.87 22.84 6.39
C TRP A 11 22.48 23.49 6.38
N ILE A 12 21.40 22.69 6.47
CA ILE A 12 20.01 23.17 6.40
C ILE A 12 19.52 23.86 7.69
N ASP A 13 20.23 23.73 8.82
CA ASP A 13 19.77 24.21 10.13
C ASP A 13 20.29 25.61 10.56
N ARG A 14 20.69 26.47 9.63
CA ARG A 14 21.01 27.87 9.97
C ARG A 14 20.13 28.87 9.21
N TRP A 15 19.14 29.36 9.96
CA TRP A 15 18.43 30.64 9.85
C TRP A 15 17.13 30.69 9.02
N LEU A 16 16.01 30.69 9.75
CA LEU A 16 14.67 31.17 9.35
C LEU A 16 14.61 32.72 9.42
N PRO A 17 13.84 33.44 8.57
CA PRO A 17 12.41 33.60 8.84
C PRO A 17 11.47 33.75 7.62
N CYS A 18 10.23 33.26 7.78
CA CYS A 18 8.98 33.66 7.12
C CYS A 18 9.04 34.44 5.78
N LYS A 19 9.26 33.74 4.67
CA LYS A 19 8.51 33.81 3.38
C LYS A 19 9.36 33.23 2.25
N GLN A 20 8.66 32.61 1.29
CA GLN A 20 9.16 32.07 0.01
C GLN A 20 10.08 30.83 0.15
N ASN A 21 10.06 29.96 -0.86
CA ASN A 21 10.83 28.70 -0.99
C ASN A 21 10.29 27.41 -0.34
N ARG A 22 8.98 27.13 -0.46
CA ARG A 22 8.48 25.73 -0.42
C ARG A 22 8.16 25.13 -1.80
N PHE A 23 8.22 25.91 -2.87
CA PHE A 23 7.86 25.43 -4.20
C PHE A 23 9.04 24.80 -4.98
N ASP A 24 10.28 25.24 -4.73
CA ASP A 24 11.48 24.63 -5.34
C ASP A 24 11.87 23.28 -4.72
N LYS A 25 11.39 22.98 -3.51
CA LYS A 25 11.58 21.66 -2.90
C LYS A 25 10.64 20.63 -3.52
N LEU A 26 9.36 20.98 -3.70
CA LEU A 26 8.38 20.07 -4.33
C LEU A 26 8.76 19.74 -5.78
N SER A 27 9.37 20.68 -6.49
CA SER A 27 9.70 20.46 -7.90
C SER A 27 10.88 19.55 -8.14
N ASN A 28 11.92 19.69 -7.31
CA ASN A 28 13.06 18.78 -7.29
C ASN A 28 12.70 17.42 -6.71
N GLU A 29 11.71 17.34 -5.82
CA GLU A 29 11.24 16.10 -5.22
C GLU A 29 10.40 15.28 -6.22
N ILE A 30 9.60 15.92 -7.07
CA ILE A 30 8.89 15.24 -8.18
C ILE A 30 9.88 14.80 -9.27
N ILE A 31 10.86 15.63 -9.64
CA ILE A 31 11.90 15.26 -10.63
C ILE A 31 12.79 14.14 -10.08
N ALA A 32 13.15 14.19 -8.80
CA ALA A 32 13.90 13.13 -8.13
C ALA A 32 13.07 11.85 -7.98
N GLN A 33 11.75 11.92 -7.76
CA GLN A 33 10.87 10.75 -7.75
C GLN A 33 10.70 10.14 -9.14
N ILE A 34 10.65 10.95 -10.20
CA ILE A 34 10.64 10.49 -11.60
C ILE A 34 11.96 9.77 -11.93
N PHE A 35 13.10 10.34 -11.55
CA PHE A 35 14.42 9.71 -11.75
C PHE A 35 14.66 8.49 -10.86
N ALA A 36 14.22 8.52 -9.60
CA ALA A 36 14.35 7.39 -8.68
C ALA A 36 13.49 6.20 -9.12
N ARG A 37 12.26 6.43 -9.60
CA ARG A 37 11.41 5.36 -10.17
C ARG A 37 11.98 4.75 -11.45
N ALA A 38 12.58 5.57 -12.31
CA ALA A 38 13.23 5.08 -13.52
C ALA A 38 14.45 4.17 -13.20
N LEU A 39 15.09 4.36 -12.03
CA LEU A 39 16.23 3.57 -11.57
C LEU A 39 15.84 2.36 -10.68
N GLU A 40 14.74 2.43 -9.92
CA GLU A 40 14.28 1.32 -9.05
C GLU A 40 13.58 0.19 -9.81
N LYS A 41 12.92 0.48 -10.94
CA LYS A 41 12.22 -0.53 -11.76
C LYS A 41 13.17 -1.55 -12.43
N ASP A 42 14.44 -1.21 -12.59
CA ASP A 42 15.48 -2.15 -13.05
C ASP A 42 15.85 -3.19 -11.96
N TYR A 43 15.39 -3.04 -10.71
CA TYR A 43 15.77 -3.91 -9.59
C TYR A 43 14.63 -4.70 -8.92
N HIS A 44 13.38 -4.22 -8.88
CA HIS A 44 12.31 -4.93 -8.15
C HIS A 44 10.92 -4.82 -8.80
N GLY A 45 10.58 -5.79 -9.65
CA GLY A 45 9.28 -5.87 -10.34
C GLY A 45 8.11 -6.28 -9.44
N ASN A 46 7.60 -5.39 -8.59
CA ASN A 46 6.34 -5.63 -7.87
C ASN A 46 5.49 -4.35 -7.70
N LEU A 47 4.37 -4.25 -8.45
CA LEU A 47 3.47 -3.09 -8.53
C LEU A 47 2.49 -2.95 -7.33
N ARG A 48 2.43 -3.94 -6.43
CA ARG A 48 1.38 -4.05 -5.40
C ARG A 48 1.62 -3.15 -4.17
N GLU A 49 2.87 -2.95 -3.75
CA GLU A 49 3.22 -2.12 -2.58
C GLU A 49 3.11 -0.59 -2.84
N TYR A 50 3.09 -0.21 -4.12
CA TYR A 50 3.03 1.18 -4.58
C TYR A 50 1.70 1.89 -4.24
N ASN A 51 0.58 1.19 -4.39
CA ASN A 51 -0.76 1.75 -4.13
C ASN A 51 -1.08 1.88 -2.63
N GLU A 52 -0.48 1.04 -1.78
CA GLU A 52 -0.63 1.13 -0.32
C GLU A 52 0.09 2.35 0.27
N THR A 53 1.22 2.74 -0.33
CA THR A 53 2.02 3.90 0.10
C THR A 53 1.33 5.24 -0.23
N LEU A 54 0.69 5.35 -1.42
CA LEU A 54 -0.05 6.55 -1.82
C LEU A 54 -1.35 6.75 -1.02
N ASN A 55 -2.05 5.67 -0.68
CA ASN A 55 -3.23 5.72 0.19
C ASN A 55 -2.89 6.15 1.62
N THR A 56 -1.70 5.82 2.11
CA THR A 56 -1.24 6.27 3.43
C THR A 56 -0.90 7.77 3.44
N LEU A 57 -0.37 8.30 2.34
CA LEU A 57 -0.05 9.72 2.20
C LEU A 57 -1.30 10.62 2.12
N SER A 58 -2.40 10.17 1.52
CA SER A 58 -3.65 10.94 1.45
C SER A 58 -4.36 11.06 2.81
N ILE A 59 -4.21 10.06 3.68
CA ILE A 59 -4.73 10.06 5.06
C ILE A 59 -3.92 11.01 5.94
N ILE A 60 -2.60 11.09 5.75
CA ILE A 60 -1.72 12.00 6.49
C ILE A 60 -2.01 13.47 6.13
N ASP A 61 -2.28 13.76 4.85
CA ASP A 61 -2.61 15.11 4.36
C ASP A 61 -3.94 15.64 4.95
N ARG A 62 -4.96 14.76 5.05
CA ARG A 62 -6.24 15.09 5.68
C ARG A 62 -6.10 15.43 7.17
N ARG A 63 -5.28 14.65 7.90
CA ARG A 63 -5.05 14.83 9.34
C ARG A 63 -4.22 16.08 9.64
N PHE A 64 -3.30 16.43 8.73
CA PHE A 64 -2.55 17.69 8.78
C PHE A 64 -3.49 18.90 8.60
N HIS A 65 -4.49 18.78 7.71
CA HIS A 65 -5.50 19.81 7.49
C HIS A 65 -6.42 20.04 8.69
N GLU A 66 -6.82 18.98 9.39
CA GLU A 66 -7.65 19.04 10.60
C GLU A 66 -6.89 19.67 11.78
N MET A 67 -5.62 19.30 11.98
CA MET A 67 -4.75 19.86 13.02
C MET A 67 -4.49 21.37 12.87
N CYS A 68 -4.48 21.89 11.64
CA CYS A 68 -4.31 23.32 11.38
C CYS A 68 -5.56 24.15 11.75
N ASN A 69 -6.76 23.56 11.67
CA ASN A 69 -8.01 24.24 12.00
C ASN A 69 -8.30 24.26 13.52
N GLU A 70 -7.86 23.24 14.26
CA GLU A 70 -8.09 23.14 15.71
C GLU A 70 -7.17 24.07 16.54
N ASN A 71 -5.94 24.32 16.09
CA ASN A 71 -4.95 25.08 16.87
C ASN A 71 -4.92 26.60 16.61
N TRP A 72 -5.61 27.11 15.58
CA TRP A 72 -5.61 28.54 15.24
C TRP A 72 -7.02 29.06 14.87
N PRO A 73 -7.93 29.18 15.86
CA PRO A 73 -9.31 29.64 15.65
C PRO A 73 -9.35 31.16 15.49
N GLY A 74 -8.90 31.64 14.33
CA GLY A 74 -8.82 33.07 14.02
C GLY A 74 -8.47 33.38 12.57
N VAL A 75 -8.01 32.40 11.80
CA VAL A 75 -7.86 32.52 10.35
C VAL A 75 -9.24 32.38 9.71
N ARG A 76 -10.02 33.48 9.68
CA ARG A 76 -11.21 33.54 8.83
C ARG A 76 -10.80 33.31 7.39
N SER A 77 -11.31 32.23 6.82
CA SER A 77 -11.15 31.79 5.44
C SER A 77 -11.30 32.94 4.44
N LYS A 78 -10.18 33.37 3.85
CA LYS A 78 -10.16 33.87 2.47
C LYS A 78 -9.86 32.72 1.49
N SER A 79 -10.39 31.53 1.77
CA SER A 79 -10.20 30.32 0.96
C SER A 79 -11.47 29.93 0.20
N THR A 80 -12.01 30.89 -0.56
CA THR A 80 -13.00 30.63 -1.61
C THR A 80 -12.61 31.32 -2.93
N GLN A 81 -11.30 31.51 -3.16
CA GLN A 81 -10.77 31.80 -4.49
C GLN A 81 -9.77 30.71 -4.89
N PRO A 82 -9.78 30.29 -6.17
CA PRO A 82 -9.49 28.93 -6.58
C PRO A 82 -8.03 28.57 -6.34
N LEU A 83 -7.79 27.30 -6.00
CA LEU A 83 -6.47 26.66 -5.96
C LEU A 83 -5.59 27.21 -7.08
N LEU A 84 -4.59 27.98 -6.66
CA LEU A 84 -3.45 28.53 -7.40
C LEU A 84 -3.70 28.89 -8.88
N ASN A 85 -3.50 30.18 -9.17
CA ASN A 85 -3.04 30.64 -10.48
C ASN A 85 -1.68 29.96 -10.80
N LEU A 86 -1.75 28.77 -11.40
CA LEU A 86 -0.65 27.83 -11.66
C LEU A 86 0.02 28.07 -13.03
N GLN A 87 -0.03 29.29 -13.57
CA GLN A 87 0.79 29.67 -14.73
C GLN A 87 2.30 29.72 -14.41
N GLN A 88 2.72 29.51 -13.15
CA GLN A 88 4.08 29.77 -12.70
C GLN A 88 4.91 28.60 -12.16
N LEU A 89 4.51 27.32 -12.32
CA LEU A 89 5.26 26.23 -11.65
C LEU A 89 5.98 25.17 -12.48
N TYR A 90 5.88 25.14 -13.80
CA TYR A 90 6.83 24.42 -14.67
C TYR A 90 6.77 25.01 -16.07
N ASN A 91 7.91 25.27 -16.68
CA ASN A 91 7.93 25.55 -18.11
C ASN A 91 7.61 24.24 -18.84
N LEU A 92 6.35 24.01 -19.20
CA LEU A 92 5.94 22.81 -19.91
C LEU A 92 6.89 22.55 -21.10
N LYS A 93 7.30 23.60 -21.82
CA LYS A 93 8.26 23.50 -22.94
C LYS A 93 9.58 22.84 -22.56
N GLU A 94 10.07 23.07 -21.34
CA GLU A 94 11.30 22.46 -20.83
C GLU A 94 11.10 20.98 -20.51
N ILE A 95 9.96 20.62 -19.90
CA ILE A 95 9.59 19.21 -19.67
C ILE A 95 9.45 18.46 -21.00
N TYR A 96 8.74 19.04 -21.98
CA TYR A 96 8.65 18.50 -23.33
C TYR A 96 10.03 18.31 -23.96
N SER A 97 10.92 19.30 -23.83
CA SER A 97 12.29 19.22 -24.36
C SER A 97 13.07 18.07 -23.74
N TYR A 98 12.94 17.81 -22.44
CA TYR A 98 13.60 16.68 -21.80
C TYR A 98 13.01 15.34 -22.25
N ILE A 99 11.68 15.22 -22.32
CA ILE A 99 11.01 14.01 -22.80
C ILE A 99 11.42 13.70 -24.24
N ASP A 100 11.55 14.72 -25.10
CA ASP A 100 11.99 14.56 -26.49
C ASP A 100 13.44 14.10 -26.65
N GLN A 101 14.30 14.42 -25.68
CA GLN A 101 15.69 13.96 -25.67
C GLN A 101 15.81 12.48 -25.28
N ILE A 102 14.78 11.88 -24.67
CA ILE A 102 14.78 10.46 -24.29
C ILE A 102 14.71 9.59 -25.56
N ARG A 103 15.83 8.94 -25.87
CA ARG A 103 15.96 8.08 -27.07
C ARG A 103 15.34 6.69 -26.90
N VAL A 104 15.19 6.23 -25.66
CA VAL A 104 14.61 4.93 -25.35
C VAL A 104 13.09 5.06 -25.31
N THR A 105 12.40 4.43 -26.28
CA THR A 105 10.94 4.58 -26.45
C THR A 105 10.13 4.22 -25.22
N SER A 106 10.51 3.17 -24.48
CA SER A 106 9.82 2.78 -23.25
C SER A 106 9.94 3.84 -22.16
N LEU A 107 11.17 4.32 -21.89
CA LEU A 107 11.42 5.38 -20.91
C LEU A 107 10.76 6.70 -21.32
N LYS A 108 10.69 7.00 -22.63
CA LYS A 108 9.96 8.17 -23.13
C LYS A 108 8.47 8.05 -22.82
N GLY A 109 7.87 6.88 -23.06
CA GLY A 109 6.47 6.60 -22.73
C GLY A 109 6.18 6.66 -21.23
N GLU A 110 7.08 6.16 -20.38
CA GLU A 110 6.94 6.27 -18.91
C GLU A 110 6.99 7.73 -18.45
N ALA A 111 7.90 8.54 -18.99
CA ALA A 111 7.96 9.96 -18.68
C ALA A 111 6.70 10.71 -19.17
N GLN A 112 6.16 10.32 -20.32
CA GLN A 112 4.89 10.83 -20.84
C GLN A 112 3.71 10.47 -19.92
N ILE A 113 3.65 9.25 -19.37
CA ILE A 113 2.64 8.84 -18.38
C ILE A 113 2.69 9.75 -17.14
N GLU A 114 3.88 10.04 -16.61
CA GLU A 114 4.02 10.94 -15.45
C GLU A 114 3.56 12.38 -15.77
N LEU A 115 3.82 12.85 -16.99
CA LEU A 115 3.30 14.15 -17.45
C LEU A 115 1.76 14.14 -17.57
N VAL A 116 1.16 13.06 -18.08
CA VAL A 116 -0.30 12.89 -18.15
C VAL A 116 -0.94 13.00 -16.77
N LYS A 117 -0.39 12.31 -15.76
CA LYS A 117 -0.85 12.41 -14.36
C LYS A 117 -0.85 13.85 -13.87
N ALA A 118 0.28 14.55 -14.06
CA ALA A 118 0.45 15.92 -13.60
C ALA A 118 -0.51 16.90 -14.29
N LEU A 119 -0.72 16.75 -15.60
CA LEU A 119 -1.65 17.57 -16.39
C LEU A 119 -3.10 17.30 -15.98
N ALA A 120 -3.50 16.03 -15.87
CA ALA A 120 -4.84 15.63 -15.49
C ALA A 120 -5.22 16.12 -14.07
N LEU A 121 -4.30 16.00 -13.11
CA LEU A 121 -4.49 16.53 -11.75
C LEU A 121 -4.64 18.06 -11.71
N ARG A 122 -4.15 18.77 -12.74
CA ARG A 122 -4.29 20.23 -12.90
C ARG A 122 -5.45 20.65 -13.81
N ASN A 123 -6.30 19.71 -14.22
CA ASN A 123 -7.39 19.96 -15.18
C ASN A 123 -6.94 20.35 -16.60
N ALA A 124 -5.70 20.05 -16.97
CA ALA A 124 -5.17 20.24 -18.33
C ALA A 124 -5.47 18.98 -19.18
N MET A 125 -6.76 18.69 -19.39
CA MET A 125 -7.22 17.44 -19.99
C MET A 125 -7.00 17.35 -21.50
N GLY A 126 -6.92 18.49 -22.18
CA GLY A 126 -6.57 18.53 -23.61
C GLY A 126 -5.12 18.11 -23.79
N GLU A 127 -4.23 18.77 -23.04
CA GLU A 127 -2.79 18.49 -23.08
C GLU A 127 -2.48 17.07 -22.63
N ALA A 128 -3.18 16.55 -21.61
CA ALA A 128 -3.03 15.17 -21.19
C ALA A 128 -3.39 14.18 -22.32
N ARG A 129 -4.47 14.43 -23.07
CA ARG A 129 -4.85 13.59 -24.21
C ARG A 129 -3.87 13.69 -25.37
N ASP A 130 -3.37 14.89 -25.66
CA ASP A 130 -2.36 15.09 -26.69
C ASP A 130 -1.11 14.23 -26.40
N ILE A 131 -0.66 14.20 -25.14
CA ILE A 131 0.45 13.32 -24.72
C ILE A 131 0.08 11.84 -24.87
N ILE A 132 -1.12 11.43 -24.47
CA ILE A 132 -1.59 10.04 -24.61
C ILE A 132 -1.54 9.60 -26.08
N ASP A 133 -1.92 10.48 -27.01
CA ASP A 133 -1.90 10.21 -28.44
C ASP A 133 -0.47 10.14 -29.03
N GLU A 134 0.48 10.82 -28.42
CA GLU A 134 1.91 10.73 -28.78
C GLU A 134 2.59 9.44 -28.28
N ILE A 135 2.03 8.75 -27.29
CA ILE A 135 2.62 7.52 -26.75
C ILE A 135 2.53 6.41 -27.81
N ARG A 136 3.71 6.00 -28.30
CA ARG A 136 3.83 5.01 -29.39
C ARG A 136 3.51 3.57 -28.96
N MET A 137 3.82 3.21 -27.73
CA MET A 137 3.62 1.85 -27.23
C MET A 137 2.18 1.71 -26.73
N THR A 138 1.41 0.82 -27.35
CA THR A 138 -0.03 0.63 -27.05
C THR A 138 -0.29 0.31 -25.58
N TYR A 139 0.54 -0.55 -24.97
CA TYR A 139 0.45 -0.85 -23.53
C TYR A 139 0.64 0.40 -22.65
N LEU A 140 1.65 1.23 -22.94
CA LEU A 140 1.90 2.47 -22.19
C LEU A 140 0.82 3.52 -22.45
N LYS A 141 0.24 3.54 -23.65
CA LYS A 141 -0.91 4.39 -23.97
C LYS A 141 -2.11 4.01 -23.10
N GLY A 142 -2.38 2.71 -22.98
CA GLY A 142 -3.40 2.18 -22.09
C GLY A 142 -3.17 2.50 -20.62
N GLU A 143 -1.93 2.37 -20.15
CA GLU A 143 -1.54 2.76 -18.78
C GLU A 143 -1.77 4.27 -18.55
N ALA A 144 -1.42 5.12 -19.52
CA ALA A 144 -1.67 6.56 -19.45
C ALA A 144 -3.17 6.90 -19.36
N GLN A 145 -4.02 6.18 -20.09
CA GLN A 145 -5.48 6.34 -20.02
C GLN A 145 -6.05 5.95 -18.65
N ILE A 146 -5.53 4.87 -18.04
CA ILE A 146 -5.91 4.49 -16.66
C ILE A 146 -5.49 5.58 -15.68
N GLU A 147 -4.29 6.15 -15.82
CA GLU A 147 -3.81 7.23 -14.96
C GLU A 147 -4.61 8.53 -15.13
N LEU A 148 -5.09 8.81 -16.35
CA LEU A 148 -6.05 9.89 -16.62
C LEU A 148 -7.37 9.66 -15.86
N VAL A 149 -7.92 8.44 -15.90
CA VAL A 149 -9.13 8.05 -15.15
C VAL A 149 -8.92 8.23 -13.64
N LYS A 150 -7.80 7.75 -13.09
CA LYS A 150 -7.47 7.91 -11.67
C LYS A 150 -7.39 9.39 -11.26
N ALA A 151 -6.77 10.23 -12.09
CA ALA A 151 -6.69 11.66 -11.84
C ALA A 151 -8.08 12.35 -11.88
N LEU A 152 -8.95 11.96 -12.81
CA LEU A 152 -10.34 12.43 -12.86
C LEU A 152 -11.12 12.03 -11.62
N VAL A 153 -11.00 10.76 -11.21
CA VAL A 153 -11.57 10.22 -9.97
C VAL A 153 -11.12 11.04 -8.75
N LEU A 154 -9.82 11.29 -8.59
CA LEU A 154 -9.27 12.08 -7.48
C LEU A 154 -9.79 13.52 -7.47
N ARG A 155 -10.08 14.06 -8.65
CA ARG A 155 -10.65 15.40 -8.84
C ARG A 155 -12.18 15.44 -8.76
N ASN A 156 -12.81 14.33 -8.40
CA ASN A 156 -14.26 14.21 -8.33
C ASN A 156 -14.97 14.46 -9.68
N ALA A 157 -14.40 13.95 -10.77
CA ALA A 157 -14.96 14.03 -12.12
C ALA A 157 -15.43 12.66 -12.62
N MET A 158 -16.26 11.95 -11.83
CA MET A 158 -16.66 10.55 -12.10
C MET A 158 -17.34 10.35 -13.46
N LYS A 159 -18.21 11.29 -13.87
CA LYS A 159 -18.89 11.22 -15.17
C LYS A 159 -17.92 11.35 -16.34
N GLU A 160 -16.90 12.20 -16.19
CA GLU A 160 -15.85 12.34 -17.19
C GLU A 160 -14.95 11.10 -17.20
N ALA A 161 -14.59 10.57 -16.02
CA ALA A 161 -13.86 9.32 -15.89
C ALA A 161 -14.58 8.16 -16.60
N LYS A 162 -15.90 8.00 -16.35
CA LYS A 162 -16.72 7.01 -17.04
C LYS A 162 -16.71 7.21 -18.56
N LYS A 163 -16.81 8.45 -19.02
CA LYS A 163 -16.75 8.75 -20.46
C LYS A 163 -15.42 8.32 -21.09
N ILE A 164 -14.27 8.59 -20.43
CA ILE A 164 -12.96 8.10 -20.90
C ILE A 164 -12.96 6.56 -20.99
N ILE A 165 -13.45 5.90 -19.96
CA ILE A 165 -13.53 4.43 -19.88
C ILE A 165 -14.36 3.86 -21.04
N ASP A 166 -15.47 4.51 -21.38
CA ASP A 166 -16.39 4.03 -22.41
C ASP A 166 -15.95 4.36 -23.83
N ASP A 167 -15.44 5.57 -24.06
CA ASP A 167 -15.17 6.10 -25.39
C ASP A 167 -13.72 5.92 -25.84
N GLU A 168 -12.75 5.94 -24.91
CA GLU A 168 -11.32 6.04 -25.25
C GLU A 168 -10.52 4.75 -24.93
N ILE A 169 -10.98 3.90 -24.01
CA ILE A 169 -10.31 2.64 -23.63
C ILE A 169 -10.95 1.46 -24.36
N SER A 170 -10.31 1.00 -25.44
CA SER A 170 -10.82 -0.10 -26.26
C SER A 170 -10.40 -1.49 -25.79
N ASP A 171 -9.26 -1.61 -25.10
CA ASP A 171 -8.81 -2.90 -24.58
C ASP A 171 -9.68 -3.34 -23.40
N PRO A 172 -10.32 -4.52 -23.46
CA PRO A 172 -11.25 -4.95 -22.41
C PRO A 172 -10.61 -5.08 -21.02
N SER A 173 -9.35 -5.48 -20.93
CA SER A 173 -8.67 -5.69 -19.64
C SER A 173 -8.30 -4.35 -19.00
N LEU A 174 -7.81 -3.40 -19.81
CA LEU A 174 -7.55 -2.02 -19.36
C LEU A 174 -8.86 -1.31 -18.99
N LYS A 175 -9.92 -1.52 -19.76
CA LYS A 175 -11.25 -0.98 -19.47
C LYS A 175 -11.76 -1.48 -18.11
N ALA A 176 -11.69 -2.79 -17.87
CA ALA A 176 -12.08 -3.38 -16.59
C ALA A 176 -11.23 -2.86 -15.42
N THR A 177 -9.92 -2.69 -15.61
CA THR A 177 -9.03 -2.09 -14.61
C THR A 177 -9.47 -0.67 -14.25
N ALA A 178 -9.79 0.16 -15.25
CA ALA A 178 -10.27 1.51 -15.04
C ALA A 178 -11.67 1.56 -14.38
N GLN A 179 -12.55 0.61 -14.72
CA GLN A 179 -13.85 0.44 -14.07
C GLN A 179 -13.69 0.09 -12.59
N VAL A 180 -12.76 -0.78 -12.21
CA VAL A 180 -12.46 -1.09 -10.80
C VAL A 180 -12.02 0.17 -10.03
N GLU A 181 -11.17 1.01 -10.63
CA GLU A 181 -10.76 2.28 -10.01
C GLU A 181 -11.94 3.25 -9.83
N LEU A 182 -12.86 3.30 -10.80
CA LEU A 182 -14.07 4.10 -10.70
C LEU A 182 -15.02 3.56 -9.60
N VAL A 183 -15.20 2.23 -9.49
CA VAL A 183 -16.00 1.59 -8.44
C VAL A 183 -15.48 1.96 -7.06
N LYS A 184 -14.16 1.83 -6.82
CA LYS A 184 -13.52 2.24 -5.56
C LYS A 184 -13.86 3.69 -5.21
N ALA A 185 -13.76 4.58 -6.18
CA ALA A 185 -14.02 6.00 -5.99
C ALA A 185 -15.48 6.32 -5.65
N LEU A 186 -16.42 5.72 -6.39
CA LEU A 186 -17.85 5.86 -6.15
C LEU A 186 -18.23 5.30 -4.77
N ALA A 187 -17.70 4.13 -4.43
CA ALA A 187 -17.87 3.51 -3.12
C ALA A 187 -17.35 4.39 -1.99
N LEU A 188 -16.19 5.03 -2.15
CA LEU A 188 -15.64 5.96 -1.16
C LEU A 188 -16.55 7.18 -0.91
N ARG A 189 -17.36 7.53 -1.91
CA ARG A 189 -18.26 8.68 -1.92
C ARG A 189 -19.70 8.35 -1.56
N ASN A 190 -20.00 7.09 -1.25
CA ASN A 190 -21.36 6.62 -0.99
C ASN A 190 -22.28 6.62 -2.22
N GLU A 191 -21.71 6.62 -3.42
CA GLU A 191 -22.44 6.59 -4.70
C GLU A 191 -22.67 5.13 -5.12
N MET A 192 -23.37 4.37 -4.27
CA MET A 192 -23.47 2.91 -4.35
C MET A 192 -24.25 2.38 -5.56
N GLY A 193 -25.26 3.12 -6.01
CA GLY A 193 -26.00 2.77 -7.23
C GLY A 193 -25.08 2.80 -8.44
N GLU A 194 -24.35 3.91 -8.61
CA GLU A 194 -23.40 4.06 -9.71
C GLU A 194 -22.26 3.04 -9.63
N ALA A 195 -21.75 2.73 -8.42
CA ALA A 195 -20.73 1.70 -8.25
C ALA A 195 -21.22 0.31 -8.72
N ARG A 196 -22.47 -0.06 -8.41
CA ARG A 196 -23.08 -1.32 -8.87
C ARG A 196 -23.32 -1.32 -10.38
N ASP A 197 -23.80 -0.22 -10.93
CA ASP A 197 -24.00 -0.09 -12.38
C ASP A 197 -22.69 -0.35 -13.14
N ILE A 198 -21.56 0.21 -12.67
CA ILE A 198 -20.24 -0.06 -13.25
C ILE A 198 -19.83 -1.53 -13.09
N ILE A 199 -20.07 -2.15 -11.93
CA ILE A 199 -19.78 -3.59 -11.71
C ILE A 199 -20.58 -4.46 -12.68
N ASP A 200 -21.82 -4.10 -12.98
CA ASP A 200 -22.68 -4.86 -13.90
C ASP A 200 -22.28 -4.69 -15.37
N GLU A 201 -21.61 -3.58 -15.73
CA GLU A 201 -20.99 -3.41 -17.05
C GLU A 201 -19.73 -4.27 -17.26
N ILE A 202 -19.08 -4.73 -16.18
CA ILE A 202 -17.87 -5.57 -16.28
C ILE A 202 -18.29 -6.98 -16.73
N SER A 203 -17.94 -7.32 -17.97
CA SER A 203 -18.30 -8.61 -18.59
C SER A 203 -17.39 -9.76 -18.15
N ASP A 204 -16.12 -9.48 -17.86
CA ASP A 204 -15.17 -10.50 -17.44
C ASP A 204 -15.41 -10.90 -15.97
N PRO A 205 -15.68 -12.19 -15.68
CA PRO A 205 -16.00 -12.62 -14.33
C PRO A 205 -14.89 -12.41 -13.31
N PHE A 206 -13.62 -12.45 -13.74
CA PHE A 206 -12.49 -12.21 -12.86
C PHE A 206 -12.46 -10.74 -12.41
N TRP A 207 -12.56 -9.82 -13.36
CA TRP A 207 -12.61 -8.39 -13.04
C TRP A 207 -13.88 -7.98 -12.30
N LYS A 208 -15.02 -8.65 -12.58
CA LYS A 208 -16.27 -8.40 -11.84
C LYS A 208 -16.11 -8.77 -10.36
N GLY A 209 -15.51 -9.93 -10.08
CA GLY A 209 -15.21 -10.35 -8.70
C GLY A 209 -14.25 -9.41 -7.98
N GLU A 210 -13.20 -8.95 -8.67
CA GLU A 210 -12.26 -7.94 -8.13
C GLU A 210 -12.97 -6.63 -7.77
N ALA A 211 -13.84 -6.12 -8.66
CA ALA A 211 -14.61 -4.91 -8.40
C ALA A 211 -15.58 -5.06 -7.20
N GLN A 212 -16.22 -6.24 -7.08
CA GLN A 212 -17.08 -6.56 -5.94
C GLN A 212 -16.30 -6.61 -4.61
N ILE A 213 -15.11 -7.19 -4.59
CA ILE A 213 -14.24 -7.17 -3.40
C ILE A 213 -13.88 -5.75 -3.02
N GLU A 214 -13.46 -4.92 -3.98
CA GLU A 214 -13.05 -3.54 -3.71
C GLU A 214 -14.23 -2.69 -3.20
N LEU A 215 -15.45 -2.97 -3.66
CA LEU A 215 -16.67 -2.40 -3.10
C LEU A 215 -16.88 -2.80 -1.64
N VAL A 216 -16.82 -4.10 -1.32
CA VAL A 216 -16.94 -4.64 0.05
C VAL A 216 -15.88 -4.05 0.97
N LYS A 217 -14.62 -4.06 0.54
CA LYS A 217 -13.48 -3.52 1.28
C LYS A 217 -13.68 -2.04 1.59
N THR A 218 -14.09 -1.26 0.59
CA THR A 218 -14.35 0.17 0.76
C THR A 218 -15.48 0.45 1.74
N LEU A 219 -16.58 -0.30 1.65
CA LEU A 219 -17.69 -0.20 2.60
C LEU A 219 -17.26 -0.53 4.03
N ALA A 220 -16.51 -1.62 4.19
CA ALA A 220 -16.04 -2.06 5.50
C ALA A 220 -15.12 -1.01 6.15
N LEU A 221 -14.21 -0.42 5.38
CA LEU A 221 -13.35 0.69 5.82
C LEU A 221 -14.14 1.96 6.17
N ARG A 222 -15.30 2.18 5.53
CA ARG A 222 -16.22 3.29 5.82
C ARG A 222 -17.23 3.03 6.93
N ASN A 223 -17.10 1.91 7.65
CA ASN A 223 -18.05 1.50 8.69
C ASN A 223 -19.47 1.19 8.18
N ALA A 224 -19.61 0.75 6.93
CA ALA A 224 -20.85 0.25 6.37
C ALA A 224 -20.85 -1.30 6.37
N MET A 225 -20.65 -1.92 7.54
CA MET A 225 -20.42 -3.37 7.67
C MET A 225 -21.62 -4.21 7.24
N GLU A 226 -22.84 -3.80 7.64
CA GLU A 226 -24.07 -4.51 7.25
C GLU A 226 -24.31 -4.44 5.73
N GLU A 227 -23.96 -3.30 5.11
CA GLU A 227 -24.06 -3.16 3.66
C GLU A 227 -22.99 -4.03 2.96
N ALA A 228 -21.76 -4.07 3.49
CA ALA A 228 -20.71 -4.94 2.99
C ALA A 228 -21.13 -6.43 3.07
N LYS A 229 -21.69 -6.87 4.20
CA LYS A 229 -22.23 -8.23 4.38
C LYS A 229 -23.36 -8.52 3.37
N LYS A 230 -24.27 -7.57 3.18
CA LYS A 230 -25.35 -7.72 2.20
C LYS A 230 -24.81 -7.93 0.78
N ILE A 231 -23.79 -7.19 0.36
CA ILE A 231 -23.16 -7.39 -0.96
C ILE A 231 -22.53 -8.78 -1.05
N ILE A 232 -21.80 -9.21 -0.02
CA ILE A 232 -21.20 -10.55 0.05
C ILE A 232 -22.26 -11.65 -0.12
N ASP A 233 -23.44 -11.48 0.48
CA ASP A 233 -24.49 -12.50 0.47
C ASP A 233 -25.38 -12.46 -0.77
N ASP A 234 -25.77 -11.28 -1.22
CA ASP A 234 -26.78 -11.10 -2.27
C ASP A 234 -26.17 -10.96 -3.67
N GLU A 235 -24.94 -10.41 -3.78
CA GLU A 235 -24.37 -9.96 -5.06
C GLU A 235 -23.14 -10.78 -5.51
N ILE A 236 -22.43 -11.43 -4.58
CA ILE A 236 -21.26 -12.27 -4.88
C ILE A 236 -21.65 -13.75 -4.89
N SER A 237 -21.86 -14.29 -6.09
CA SER A 237 -22.31 -15.68 -6.28
C SER A 237 -21.16 -16.70 -6.32
N ASP A 238 -19.98 -16.30 -6.82
CA ASP A 238 -18.84 -17.19 -6.90
C ASP A 238 -18.24 -17.45 -5.50
N PRO A 239 -18.10 -18.71 -5.07
CA PRO A 239 -17.61 -19.04 -3.72
C PRO A 239 -16.20 -18.56 -3.42
N PHE A 240 -15.31 -18.49 -4.43
CA PHE A 240 -13.94 -18.00 -4.23
C PHE A 240 -13.95 -16.50 -3.97
N TRP A 241 -14.69 -15.74 -4.77
CA TRP A 241 -14.84 -14.30 -4.58
C TRP A 241 -15.56 -13.98 -3.26
N LYS A 242 -16.58 -14.76 -2.91
CA LYS A 242 -17.31 -14.61 -1.64
C LYS A 242 -16.40 -14.79 -0.43
N ALA A 243 -15.62 -15.87 -0.40
CA ALA A 243 -14.67 -16.13 0.68
C ALA A 243 -13.59 -15.05 0.77
N THR A 244 -13.11 -14.54 -0.38
CA THR A 244 -12.12 -13.46 -0.42
C THR A 244 -12.68 -12.14 0.13
N ALA A 245 -13.93 -11.80 -0.21
CA ALA A 245 -14.60 -10.63 0.34
C ALA A 245 -14.83 -10.73 1.86
N GLN A 246 -15.14 -11.92 2.38
CA GLN A 246 -15.23 -12.17 3.83
C GLN A 246 -13.87 -11.99 4.53
N VAL A 247 -12.75 -12.36 3.90
CA VAL A 247 -11.39 -12.07 4.42
C VAL A 247 -11.16 -10.56 4.53
N GLU A 248 -11.54 -9.78 3.52
CA GLU A 248 -11.43 -8.31 3.59
C GLU A 248 -12.31 -7.70 4.68
N LEU A 249 -13.49 -8.29 4.93
CA LEU A 249 -14.36 -7.89 6.04
C LEU A 249 -13.70 -8.17 7.41
N VAL A 250 -13.05 -9.33 7.56
CA VAL A 250 -12.25 -9.67 8.75
C VAL A 250 -11.11 -8.66 8.93
N LYS A 251 -10.34 -8.35 7.87
CA LYS A 251 -9.26 -7.35 7.92
C LYS A 251 -9.77 -5.99 8.41
N ALA A 252 -10.92 -5.54 7.91
CA ALA A 252 -11.53 -4.29 8.36
C ALA A 252 -11.95 -4.34 9.84
N LEU A 253 -12.54 -5.45 10.31
CA LEU A 253 -12.91 -5.63 11.71
C LEU A 253 -11.71 -5.60 12.65
N VAL A 254 -10.62 -6.29 12.29
CA VAL A 254 -9.42 -6.32 13.14
C VAL A 254 -8.73 -4.96 13.20
N LEU A 255 -8.68 -4.21 12.08
CA LEU A 255 -8.20 -2.82 12.06
C LEU A 255 -9.02 -1.92 12.99
N ARG A 256 -10.31 -2.22 13.15
CA ARG A 256 -11.23 -1.51 14.03
C ARG A 256 -11.33 -2.06 15.43
N ASN A 257 -10.45 -3.00 15.79
CA ASN A 257 -10.38 -3.56 17.13
C ASN A 257 -11.56 -4.48 17.51
N GLU A 258 -12.32 -4.97 16.52
CA GLU A 258 -13.55 -5.78 16.68
C GLU A 258 -13.28 -7.29 16.57
N MET A 259 -12.34 -7.81 17.39
CA MET A 259 -11.84 -9.19 17.28
C MET A 259 -12.89 -10.30 17.43
N LYS A 260 -13.93 -10.06 18.26
CA LYS A 260 -14.99 -11.05 18.48
C LYS A 260 -15.85 -11.25 17.23
N GLU A 261 -16.20 -10.15 16.57
CA GLU A 261 -16.96 -10.21 15.32
C GLU A 261 -16.08 -10.77 14.20
N ALA A 262 -14.80 -10.38 14.14
CA ALA A 262 -13.85 -10.98 13.20
C ALA A 262 -13.77 -12.50 13.34
N LYS A 263 -13.63 -13.00 14.58
CA LYS A 263 -13.64 -14.44 14.87
C LYS A 263 -14.94 -15.12 14.48
N LYS A 264 -16.09 -14.48 14.73
CA LYS A 264 -17.40 -15.01 14.33
C LYS A 264 -17.49 -15.22 12.82
N ILE A 265 -17.06 -14.25 12.01
CA ILE A 265 -17.06 -14.39 10.54
C ILE A 265 -16.13 -15.52 10.10
N ILE A 266 -14.93 -15.62 10.69
CA ILE A 266 -13.98 -16.71 10.43
C ILE A 266 -14.60 -18.09 10.71
N ASP A 267 -15.33 -18.20 11.83
CA ASP A 267 -15.85 -19.47 12.31
C ASP A 267 -17.12 -19.90 11.56
N ASP A 268 -18.03 -18.95 11.30
CA ASP A 268 -19.38 -19.23 10.83
C ASP A 268 -19.57 -19.02 9.32
N GLU A 269 -18.83 -18.10 8.70
CA GLU A 269 -19.14 -17.61 7.34
C GLU A 269 -18.10 -18.01 6.28
N ILE A 270 -16.81 -18.12 6.64
CA ILE A 270 -15.74 -18.47 5.69
C ILE A 270 -15.63 -19.99 5.51
N SER A 271 -16.12 -20.47 4.37
CA SER A 271 -16.14 -21.91 4.04
C SER A 271 -14.85 -22.44 3.40
N SER A 272 -14.10 -21.59 2.70
CA SER A 272 -12.83 -21.99 2.06
C SER A 272 -11.74 -22.17 3.12
N PRO A 273 -11.13 -23.37 3.25
CA PRO A 273 -10.10 -23.62 4.28
C PRO A 273 -8.90 -22.67 4.18
N VAL A 274 -8.43 -22.40 2.96
CA VAL A 274 -7.29 -21.49 2.72
C VAL A 274 -7.64 -20.05 3.07
N GLN A 275 -8.86 -19.59 2.75
CA GLN A 275 -9.29 -18.23 3.13
C GLN A 275 -9.57 -18.10 4.62
N LYS A 276 -10.11 -19.16 5.25
CA LYS A 276 -10.29 -19.22 6.71
C LYS A 276 -8.94 -19.11 7.42
N ALA A 277 -7.95 -19.88 6.99
CA ALA A 277 -6.57 -19.80 7.50
C ALA A 277 -5.95 -18.41 7.27
N THR A 278 -6.19 -17.79 6.11
CA THR A 278 -5.70 -16.44 5.81
C THR A 278 -6.32 -15.40 6.76
N ALA A 279 -7.63 -15.46 7.00
CA ALA A 279 -8.32 -14.59 7.95
C ALA A 279 -7.86 -14.82 9.41
N GLN A 280 -7.60 -16.07 9.79
CA GLN A 280 -7.01 -16.42 11.10
C GLN A 280 -5.61 -15.80 11.28
N VAL A 281 -4.77 -15.78 10.25
CA VAL A 281 -3.46 -15.10 10.29
C VAL A 281 -3.63 -13.59 10.56
N GLU A 282 -4.58 -12.94 9.90
CA GLU A 282 -4.86 -11.50 10.13
C GLU A 282 -5.38 -11.24 11.54
N LEU A 283 -6.23 -12.12 12.07
CA LEU A 283 -6.66 -12.07 13.47
C LEU A 283 -5.49 -12.24 14.45
N VAL A 284 -4.58 -13.20 14.19
CA VAL A 284 -3.37 -13.40 15.01
C VAL A 284 -2.51 -12.14 15.02
N LYS A 285 -2.20 -11.55 13.86
CA LYS A 285 -1.44 -10.30 13.75
C LYS A 285 -2.04 -9.21 14.64
N ALA A 286 -3.36 -9.05 14.60
CA ALA A 286 -4.05 -8.05 15.40
C ALA A 286 -4.03 -8.37 16.91
N LEU A 287 -4.23 -9.62 17.30
CA LEU A 287 -4.17 -10.06 18.70
C LEU A 287 -2.77 -9.85 19.31
N VAL A 288 -1.70 -10.18 18.58
CA VAL A 288 -0.33 -10.03 19.10
C VAL A 288 0.06 -8.55 19.26
N LEU A 289 -0.39 -7.68 18.36
CA LEU A 289 -0.24 -6.23 18.50
C LEU A 289 -0.93 -5.73 19.79
N ARG A 290 -2.08 -6.32 20.14
CA ARG A 290 -2.83 -6.03 21.38
C ARG A 290 -2.32 -6.71 22.64
N ASN A 291 -1.22 -7.45 22.57
CA ASN A 291 -0.69 -8.24 23.69
C ASN A 291 -1.58 -9.43 24.11
N GLU A 292 -2.45 -9.91 23.24
CA GLU A 292 -3.38 -11.02 23.53
C GLU A 292 -2.76 -12.37 23.12
N MET A 293 -1.51 -12.65 23.56
CA MET A 293 -0.70 -13.79 23.10
C MET A 293 -1.35 -15.16 23.33
N LYS A 294 -2.09 -15.32 24.44
CA LYS A 294 -2.81 -16.56 24.74
C LYS A 294 -3.91 -16.83 23.73
N GLU A 295 -4.64 -15.79 23.33
CA GLU A 295 -5.71 -15.93 22.34
C GLU A 295 -5.11 -16.11 20.94
N ALA A 296 -4.05 -15.36 20.60
CA ALA A 296 -3.30 -15.57 19.37
C ALA A 296 -2.82 -17.01 19.21
N LYS A 297 -2.28 -17.61 20.28
CA LYS A 297 -1.83 -19.01 20.27
C LYS A 297 -2.99 -19.99 20.04
N LYS A 298 -4.16 -19.77 20.64
CA LYS A 298 -5.35 -20.61 20.35
C LYS A 298 -5.75 -20.54 18.88
N ILE A 299 -5.79 -19.33 18.31
CA ILE A 299 -6.12 -19.18 16.88
C ILE A 299 -5.07 -19.88 16.00
N ILE A 300 -3.78 -19.78 16.33
CA ILE A 300 -2.70 -20.52 15.64
C ILE A 300 -2.95 -22.03 15.67
N ASP A 301 -3.40 -22.56 16.80
CA ASP A 301 -3.69 -23.99 16.94
C ASP A 301 -4.88 -24.44 16.07
N GLU A 302 -5.81 -23.53 15.77
CA GLU A 302 -6.98 -23.74 14.89
C GLU A 302 -6.64 -23.63 13.39
N ILE A 303 -5.47 -23.09 12.99
CA ILE A 303 -5.11 -22.93 11.57
C ILE A 303 -4.82 -24.30 10.94
N SER A 304 -5.60 -24.68 9.94
CA SER A 304 -5.48 -25.96 9.23
C SER A 304 -4.37 -25.99 8.19
N GLU A 305 -4.04 -24.83 7.58
CA GLU A 305 -3.04 -24.73 6.52
C GLU A 305 -1.62 -24.61 7.11
N PRO A 306 -0.72 -25.60 6.92
CA PRO A 306 0.57 -25.64 7.62
C PRO A 306 1.45 -24.42 7.39
N PHE A 307 1.53 -23.94 6.14
CA PHE A 307 2.32 -22.76 5.78
C PHE A 307 1.79 -21.48 6.44
N LEU A 308 0.46 -21.32 6.47
CA LEU A 308 -0.20 -20.17 7.12
C LEU A 308 -0.10 -20.26 8.65
N LYS A 309 -0.19 -21.47 9.22
CA LYS A 309 0.05 -21.71 10.64
C LYS A 309 1.47 -21.28 11.04
N ALA A 310 2.47 -21.70 10.28
CA ALA A 310 3.86 -21.29 10.48
C ALA A 310 4.03 -19.77 10.33
N THR A 311 3.33 -19.14 9.38
CA THR A 311 3.33 -17.68 9.23
C THR A 311 2.78 -16.97 10.47
N ALA A 312 1.66 -17.45 11.02
CA ALA A 312 1.08 -16.90 12.25
C ALA A 312 1.99 -17.14 13.48
N GLN A 313 2.67 -18.28 13.56
CA GLN A 313 3.66 -18.55 14.60
C GLN A 313 4.84 -17.56 14.56
N VAL A 314 5.32 -17.18 13.36
CA VAL A 314 6.37 -16.14 13.22
C VAL A 314 5.91 -14.81 13.82
N GLU A 315 4.67 -14.39 13.56
CA GLU A 315 4.12 -13.14 14.13
C GLU A 315 4.02 -13.21 15.66
N LEU A 316 3.62 -14.35 16.22
CA LEU A 316 3.63 -14.57 17.66
C LEU A 316 5.05 -14.52 18.24
N VAL A 317 6.02 -15.19 17.63
CA VAL A 317 7.43 -15.17 18.06
C VAL A 317 7.97 -13.75 18.07
N LYS A 318 7.77 -13.00 16.98
CA LYS A 318 8.20 -11.61 16.86
C LYS A 318 7.63 -10.76 18.00
N ALA A 319 6.34 -10.89 18.29
CA ALA A 319 5.69 -10.13 19.33
C ALA A 319 6.15 -10.53 20.75
N LEU A 320 6.35 -11.82 21.01
CA LEU A 320 6.91 -12.32 22.28
C LEU A 320 8.34 -11.82 22.49
N ALA A 321 9.19 -11.89 21.47
CA ALA A 321 10.58 -11.47 21.53
C ALA A 321 10.70 -9.95 21.80
N LEU A 322 9.92 -9.13 21.09
CA LEU A 322 9.85 -7.68 21.33
C LEU A 322 9.40 -7.32 22.76
N ARG A 323 8.68 -8.23 23.42
CA ARG A 323 8.16 -8.06 24.79
C ARG A 323 8.98 -8.77 25.86
N ASN A 324 10.18 -9.25 25.55
CA ASN A 324 11.06 -9.95 26.48
C ASN A 324 10.56 -11.32 26.97
N ALA A 325 9.62 -11.94 26.27
CA ALA A 325 9.22 -13.31 26.55
C ALA A 325 10.12 -14.29 25.77
N MET A 326 11.44 -14.21 25.97
CA MET A 326 12.43 -14.89 25.13
C MET A 326 12.31 -16.42 25.18
N GLU A 327 12.09 -17.00 26.36
CA GLU A 327 11.86 -18.44 26.52
C GLU A 327 10.59 -18.90 25.81
N GLU A 328 9.53 -18.11 25.88
CA GLU A 328 8.27 -18.41 25.19
C GLU A 328 8.43 -18.26 23.67
N ALA A 329 9.17 -17.24 23.21
CA ALA A 329 9.53 -17.05 21.81
C ALA A 329 10.33 -18.26 21.28
N ARG A 330 11.35 -18.71 22.02
CA ARG A 330 12.13 -19.92 21.68
C ARG A 330 11.27 -21.17 21.60
N LYS A 331 10.39 -21.39 22.59
CA LYS A 331 9.46 -22.51 22.56
C LYS A 331 8.57 -22.49 21.31
N ASN A 332 8.02 -21.33 20.95
CA ASN A 332 7.19 -21.22 19.74
C ASN A 332 8.01 -21.37 18.44
N ILE A 333 9.29 -20.98 18.41
CA ILE A 333 10.20 -21.25 17.29
C ILE A 333 10.33 -22.76 17.04
N ASP A 334 10.43 -23.55 18.10
CA ASP A 334 10.55 -25.01 17.99
C ASP A 334 9.27 -25.70 17.50
N GLU A 335 8.12 -25.06 17.69
CA GLU A 335 6.82 -25.51 17.17
C GLU A 335 6.60 -25.17 15.68
N ILE A 336 7.50 -24.40 15.04
CA ILE A 336 7.39 -24.04 13.61
C ILE A 336 7.89 -25.20 12.74
N SER A 337 6.97 -25.77 11.95
CA SER A 337 7.27 -26.90 11.06
C SER A 337 8.03 -26.50 9.79
N GLU A 338 7.81 -25.29 9.29
CA GLU A 338 8.41 -24.80 8.03
C GLU A 338 9.84 -24.29 8.27
N PRO A 339 10.90 -24.95 7.74
CA PRO A 339 12.28 -24.62 8.07
C PRO A 339 12.68 -23.18 7.73
N PHE A 340 12.18 -22.66 6.60
CA PHE A 340 12.42 -21.28 6.20
C PHE A 340 11.78 -20.28 7.16
N LEU A 341 10.52 -20.52 7.58
CA LEU A 341 9.82 -19.65 8.53
C LEU A 341 10.38 -19.79 9.96
N LYS A 342 10.85 -20.98 10.34
CA LYS A 342 11.59 -21.20 11.59
C LYS A 342 12.84 -20.31 11.63
N ALA A 343 13.61 -20.27 10.55
CA ALA A 343 14.77 -19.40 10.44
C ALA A 343 14.39 -17.91 10.47
N THR A 344 13.29 -17.50 9.83
CA THR A 344 12.77 -16.13 9.95
C THR A 344 12.41 -15.77 11.39
N ALA A 345 11.77 -16.68 12.13
CA ALA A 345 11.44 -16.47 13.54
C ALA A 345 12.70 -16.34 14.43
N GLN A 346 13.75 -17.12 14.15
CA GLN A 346 15.05 -16.98 14.81
C GLN A 346 15.70 -15.61 14.51
N VAL A 347 15.59 -15.11 13.27
CA VAL A 347 16.06 -13.75 12.91
C VAL A 347 15.33 -12.67 13.72
N GLU A 348 14.00 -12.77 13.87
CA GLU A 348 13.23 -11.83 14.69
C GLU A 348 13.64 -11.89 16.17
N LEU A 349 13.94 -13.07 16.71
CA LEU A 349 14.47 -13.24 18.06
C LEU A 349 15.86 -12.57 18.21
N VAL A 350 16.77 -12.80 17.26
CA VAL A 350 18.10 -12.14 17.22
C VAL A 350 17.95 -10.63 17.20
N LYS A 351 17.07 -10.10 16.35
CA LYS A 351 16.81 -8.67 16.24
C LYS A 351 16.30 -8.08 17.55
N ALA A 352 15.36 -8.73 18.22
CA ALA A 352 14.85 -8.29 19.51
C ALA A 352 15.94 -8.30 20.60
N LEU A 353 16.78 -9.33 20.66
CA LEU A 353 17.92 -9.41 21.58
C LEU A 353 18.94 -8.29 21.30
N ALA A 354 19.25 -8.05 20.03
CA ALA A 354 20.19 -7.01 19.61
C ALA A 354 19.71 -5.60 19.97
N LEU A 355 18.42 -5.30 19.74
CA LEU A 355 17.79 -4.04 20.17
C LEU A 355 17.85 -3.81 21.68
N ARG A 356 17.98 -4.89 22.47
CA ARG A 356 18.06 -4.87 23.93
C ARG A 356 19.49 -5.00 24.45
N ASN A 357 20.48 -4.92 23.54
CA ASN A 357 21.90 -5.01 23.85
C ASN A 357 22.33 -6.38 24.44
N GLU A 358 21.56 -7.44 24.17
CA GLU A 358 21.87 -8.83 24.53
C GLU A 358 22.75 -9.50 23.44
N MET A 359 23.83 -8.81 23.05
CA MET A 359 24.63 -9.15 21.85
C MET A 359 25.27 -10.53 21.88
N LYS A 360 25.62 -11.04 23.08
CA LYS A 360 26.21 -12.37 23.24
C LYS A 360 25.21 -13.47 22.89
N GLU A 361 23.98 -13.33 23.37
CA GLU A 361 22.91 -14.29 23.11
C GLU A 361 22.45 -14.22 21.66
N ALA A 362 22.30 -13.01 21.12
CA ALA A 362 22.02 -12.80 19.70
C ALA A 362 23.06 -13.49 18.80
N LYS A 363 24.36 -13.34 19.12
CA LYS A 363 25.44 -14.01 18.39
C LYS A 363 25.37 -15.53 18.52
N LYS A 364 25.07 -16.06 19.71
CA LYS A 364 24.92 -17.49 19.95
C LYS A 364 23.85 -18.11 19.06
N ILE A 365 22.67 -17.48 18.95
CA ILE A 365 21.60 -17.96 18.06
C ILE A 365 22.05 -17.97 16.59
N ILE A 366 22.73 -16.90 16.14
CA ILE A 366 23.27 -16.83 14.77
C ILE A 366 24.23 -17.98 14.47
N ASP A 367 25.12 -18.28 15.42
CA ASP A 367 26.18 -19.25 15.24
C ASP A 367 25.66 -20.69 15.33
N ASP A 368 24.81 -20.97 16.34
CA ASP A 368 24.43 -22.33 16.74
C ASP A 368 23.08 -22.78 16.17
N GLU A 369 22.13 -21.88 15.97
CA GLU A 369 20.71 -22.24 15.70
C GLU A 369 20.26 -21.92 14.27
N ILE A 370 20.91 -20.96 13.59
CA ILE A 370 20.57 -20.57 12.21
C ILE A 370 21.56 -21.21 11.23
N SER A 371 21.16 -22.32 10.61
CA SER A 371 22.02 -23.05 9.65
C SER A 371 21.96 -22.51 8.22
N SER A 372 20.84 -21.91 7.80
CA SER A 372 20.65 -21.46 6.42
C SER A 372 21.44 -20.16 6.15
N PRO A 373 22.22 -20.07 5.05
CA PRO A 373 23.09 -18.91 4.79
C PRO A 373 22.37 -17.57 4.71
N VAL A 374 21.20 -17.51 4.06
CA VAL A 374 20.47 -16.26 3.84
C VAL A 374 19.88 -15.70 5.15
N PRO A 375 19.10 -16.47 5.95
CA PRO A 375 18.69 -16.04 7.28
C PRO A 375 19.86 -15.71 8.21
N LYS A 376 20.97 -16.45 8.14
CA LYS A 376 22.17 -16.17 8.95
C LYS A 376 22.77 -14.81 8.62
N ALA A 377 22.92 -14.49 7.33
CA ALA A 377 23.36 -13.18 6.88
C ALA A 377 22.40 -12.06 7.30
N ARG A 378 21.08 -12.31 7.24
CA ARG A 378 20.08 -11.34 7.72
C ARG A 378 20.19 -11.09 9.22
N ALA A 379 20.35 -12.13 10.02
CA ALA A 379 20.52 -12.01 11.47
C ALA A 379 21.82 -11.25 11.82
N GLN A 380 22.92 -11.53 11.11
CA GLN A 380 24.17 -10.76 11.23
C GLN A 380 23.98 -9.29 10.87
N PHE A 381 23.23 -9.00 9.81
CA PHE A 381 22.90 -7.63 9.42
C PHE A 381 22.12 -6.88 10.52
N GLU A 382 21.09 -7.50 11.11
CA GLU A 382 20.32 -6.88 12.21
C GLU A 382 21.21 -6.65 13.46
N LEU A 383 22.12 -7.59 13.77
CA LEU A 383 23.09 -7.42 14.86
C LEU A 383 24.06 -6.25 14.60
N VAL A 384 24.61 -6.15 13.39
CA VAL A 384 25.48 -5.03 13.00
C VAL A 384 24.72 -3.71 13.08
N LYS A 385 23.49 -3.65 12.55
CA LYS A 385 22.63 -2.46 12.63
C LYS A 385 22.44 -1.99 14.07
N ALA A 386 22.15 -2.90 15.00
CA ALA A 386 22.01 -2.57 16.41
C ALA A 386 23.34 -2.08 17.05
N LEU A 387 24.48 -2.66 16.66
CA LEU A 387 25.80 -2.21 17.11
C LEU A 387 26.16 -0.80 16.60
N VAL A 388 25.85 -0.50 15.34
CA VAL A 388 26.05 0.82 14.72
C VAL A 388 25.20 1.87 15.45
N LEU A 389 23.90 1.60 15.65
CA LEU A 389 23.00 2.48 16.40
C LEU A 389 23.52 2.75 17.82
N LYS A 390 24.08 1.73 18.48
CA LYS A 390 24.69 1.87 19.81
C LYS A 390 25.95 2.73 19.80
N ALA A 391 26.74 2.65 18.74
CA ALA A 391 27.99 3.40 18.60
C ALA A 391 27.78 4.88 18.23
N GLY A 392 26.53 5.29 17.94
CA GLY A 392 26.16 6.68 17.67
C GLY A 392 26.49 7.16 16.25
N PHE A 393 26.57 6.24 15.30
CA PHE A 393 26.76 6.52 13.87
C PHE A 393 25.45 6.61 13.11
#